data_AF-A0A4Q5HXI7-F1
#
_entry.id   AF-A0A4Q5HXI7-F1
#
_cell.length_a   1.000
_cell.length_b   1.000
_cell.length_c   1.000
_cell.angle_alpha   90.00
_cell.angle_beta   90.00
_cell.angle_gamma   90.00
#
_symmetry.space_group_name_H-M   'P 1'
#
loop_
_entity.id
_entity.type
_entity.pdbx_description
1 polymer ?
#
loop_
_entity_poly.entity_id
_entity_poly.type
_entity_poly.pdbx_seq_one_letter_code
_entity_poly.pdbx_strand_id
1 'polypeptide(L)'
;MSKVITQDNEQVIQIYNRLKDTLTRLEDILKNNNPTLNGHRYMNDAELANYLKVSRRTLQEYRNNGILSYYQIGGKILYRESDIEELLEKNRQEAFR
;
A
#
# COMPACT_ATOMS: atom_id res chain seq x y z
N MET A 1 23.06 -33.15 -28.36
CA MET A 1 22.42 -34.08 -27.39
C MET A 1 21.58 -33.25 -26.44
N SER A 2 20.26 -33.43 -26.46
CA SER A 2 19.34 -32.77 -25.52
C SER A 2 19.46 -33.43 -24.14
N LYS A 3 19.87 -32.66 -23.13
CA LYS A 3 19.80 -33.11 -21.73
C LYS A 3 18.33 -33.21 -21.34
N VAL A 4 17.85 -34.42 -21.13
CA VAL A 4 16.51 -34.67 -20.58
C VAL A 4 16.49 -34.14 -19.16
N ILE A 5 15.70 -33.11 -18.92
CA ILE A 5 15.51 -32.53 -17.59
C ILE A 5 14.54 -33.45 -16.85
N THR A 6 15.03 -34.16 -15.84
CA THR A 6 14.24 -35.02 -14.96
C THR A 6 13.96 -34.33 -13.62
N GLN A 7 13.03 -34.87 -12.84
CA GLN A 7 12.55 -34.29 -11.58
C GLN A 7 13.64 -34.17 -10.49
N ASP A 8 14.70 -34.97 -10.58
CA ASP A 8 15.86 -34.96 -9.68
C ASP A 8 16.95 -33.97 -10.11
N ASN A 9 16.71 -33.18 -11.15
CA ASN A 9 17.66 -32.15 -11.57
C ASN A 9 17.72 -31.04 -10.51
N GLU A 10 18.91 -30.83 -9.94
CA GLU A 10 19.18 -29.85 -8.90
C GLU A 10 18.71 -28.43 -9.29
N GLN A 11 18.81 -28.07 -10.57
CA GLN A 11 18.31 -26.78 -11.08
C GLN A 11 16.78 -26.68 -11.02
N VAL A 12 16.08 -27.78 -11.31
CA VAL A 12 14.61 -27.85 -11.22
C VAL A 12 14.16 -27.74 -9.76
N ILE A 13 14.86 -28.42 -8.85
CA ILE A 13 14.59 -28.36 -7.41
C ILE A 13 14.80 -26.93 -6.87
N GLN A 14 15.88 -26.25 -7.28
CA GLN A 14 16.14 -24.87 -6.87
C GLN A 14 15.06 -23.90 -7.39
N ILE A 15 14.62 -24.05 -8.63
CA ILE A 15 13.54 -23.22 -9.20
C ILE A 15 12.23 -23.46 -8.45
N TYR A 16 11.89 -24.72 -8.15
CA TYR A 16 10.69 -25.06 -7.39
C TYR A 16 10.69 -24.43 -5.99
N ASN A 17 11.82 -24.52 -5.27
CA ASN A 17 11.95 -23.90 -3.96
C ASN A 17 11.80 -22.38 -4.01
N ARG A 18 12.42 -21.71 -5.00
CA ARG A 18 12.24 -20.26 -5.19
C ARG A 18 10.80 -19.87 -5.48
N LEU A 19 10.09 -20.65 -6.30
CA LEU A 19 8.67 -20.44 -6.59
C LEU A 19 7.83 -20.58 -5.32
N LYS A 20 8.08 -21.63 -4.53
CA LYS A 20 7.38 -21.89 -3.27
C LYS A 20 7.62 -20.78 -2.25
N ASP A 21 8.85 -20.30 -2.11
CA ASP A 21 9.18 -19.18 -1.22
C ASP A 21 8.49 -17.89 -1.66
N THR A 22 8.43 -17.64 -2.97
CA THR A 22 7.75 -16.47 -3.53
C THR A 22 6.25 -16.52 -3.27
N LEU A 23 5.61 -17.68 -3.48
CA LEU A 23 4.20 -17.89 -3.17
C LEU A 23 3.91 -17.67 -1.68
N THR A 24 4.76 -18.23 -0.80
CA THR A 24 4.59 -18.07 0.65
C THR A 24 4.66 -16.59 1.06
N ARG A 25 5.62 -15.84 0.50
CA ARG A 25 5.72 -14.39 0.73
C ARG A 25 4.51 -13.62 0.20
N LEU A 26 3.99 -14.00 -0.96
CA LEU A 26 2.78 -13.39 -1.52
C LEU A 26 1.55 -13.66 -0.65
N GLU A 27 1.39 -14.90 -0.16
CA GLU A 27 0.32 -15.25 0.78
C GLU A 27 0.39 -14.46 2.08
N ASP A 28 1.60 -14.26 2.62
CA ASP A 28 1.81 -13.44 3.82
C ASP A 28 1.49 -11.96 3.56
N ILE A 29 1.88 -11.43 2.40
CA ILE A 29 1.53 -10.07 1.98
C ILE A 29 0.01 -9.94 1.90
N LEU A 30 -0.68 -10.88 1.24
CA LEU A 30 -2.13 -10.85 1.07
C LEU A 30 -2.87 -10.97 2.41
N LYS A 31 -2.43 -11.87 3.31
CA LYS A 31 -3.01 -12.02 4.65
C LYS A 31 -2.84 -10.77 5.51
N ASN A 32 -1.67 -10.13 5.42
CA ASN A 32 -1.36 -8.93 6.20
C ASN A 32 -1.88 -7.63 5.56
N ASN A 33 -2.37 -7.68 4.31
CA ASN A 33 -3.01 -6.56 3.62
C ASN A 33 -4.54 -6.53 3.77
N ASN A 34 -5.15 -7.46 4.50
CA ASN A 34 -6.57 -7.34 4.82
C ASN A 34 -6.78 -6.11 5.71
N PRO A 35 -7.49 -5.07 5.24
CA PRO A 35 -7.64 -3.86 6.03
C PRO A 35 -8.45 -4.18 7.27
N THR A 36 -7.84 -3.99 8.44
CA THR A 36 -8.27 -4.48 9.75
C THR A 36 -9.58 -3.86 10.27
N LEU A 37 -10.24 -3.01 9.47
CA LEU A 37 -11.42 -2.24 9.84
C LEU A 37 -12.48 -2.29 8.72
N ASN A 38 -13.18 -3.43 8.61
CA ASN A 38 -14.27 -3.65 7.65
C ASN A 38 -13.83 -3.42 6.18
N GLY A 39 -12.60 -3.82 5.84
CA GLY A 39 -12.07 -3.62 4.48
C GLY A 39 -11.59 -2.19 4.18
N HIS A 40 -11.54 -1.31 5.18
CA HIS A 40 -10.95 0.02 5.03
C HIS A 40 -9.56 0.11 5.63
N ARG A 41 -8.63 0.65 4.85
CA ARG A 41 -7.28 0.95 5.30
C ARG A 41 -7.24 2.36 5.85
N TYR A 42 -6.62 2.50 7.01
CA TYR A 42 -6.40 3.78 7.65
C TYR A 42 -4.89 4.04 7.74
N MET A 43 -4.51 5.29 7.49
CA MET A 43 -3.14 5.77 7.55
C MET A 43 -3.00 6.77 8.67
N ASN A 44 -1.86 6.78 9.35
CA ASN A 44 -1.48 7.86 10.27
C ASN A 44 -0.74 8.99 9.52
N ASP A 45 -0.42 10.09 10.24
CA ASP A 45 0.31 11.25 9.68
C ASP A 45 1.65 10.88 9.01
N ALA A 46 2.37 9.89 9.53
CA ALA A 46 3.65 9.47 8.95
C ALA A 46 3.46 8.72 7.63
N GLU A 47 2.49 7.81 7.61
CA GLU A 47 2.17 6.98 6.45
C GLU A 47 1.63 7.84 5.31
N LEU A 48 0.66 8.72 5.60
CA LEU A 48 0.07 9.57 4.58
C LEU A 48 1.08 10.59 4.03
N ALA A 49 1.94 11.15 4.88
CA ALA A 49 2.99 12.08 4.43
C ALA A 49 3.95 11.41 3.45
N ASN A 50 4.36 10.17 3.76
CA ASN A 50 5.20 9.36 2.88
C ASN A 50 4.49 8.95 1.59
N TYR A 51 3.18 8.73 1.66
CA TYR A 51 2.35 8.35 0.52
C TYR A 51 2.19 9.53 -0.46
N LEU A 52 1.75 10.69 0.03
CA LEU A 52 1.54 11.90 -0.78
C LEU A 52 2.83 12.68 -1.11
N LYS A 53 3.98 12.25 -0.57
CA LYS A 53 5.29 12.92 -0.73
C LYS A 53 5.29 14.36 -0.22
N VAL A 54 4.60 14.60 0.89
CA VAL A 54 4.54 15.91 1.57
C VAL A 54 5.08 15.81 2.98
N SER A 55 5.38 16.96 3.59
CA SER A 55 5.78 17.00 4.99
C SER A 55 4.59 16.79 5.94
N ARG A 56 4.82 16.31 7.16
CA ARG A 56 3.77 16.26 8.20
C ARG A 56 3.19 17.65 8.53
N ARG A 57 4.00 18.70 8.43
CA ARG A 57 3.55 20.09 8.60
C ARG A 57 2.54 20.49 7.52
N THR A 58 2.78 20.07 6.27
CA THR A 58 1.86 20.28 5.16
C THR A 58 0.53 19.54 5.39
N LEU A 59 0.55 18.30 5.89
CA LEU A 59 -0.69 17.61 6.27
C LEU A 59 -1.45 18.31 7.39
N GLN A 60 -0.75 18.90 8.36
CA GLN A 60 -1.37 19.71 9.39
C GLN A 60 -2.05 20.96 8.80
N GLU A 61 -1.39 21.64 7.87
CA GLU A 61 -1.98 22.78 7.13
C GLU A 61 -3.22 22.36 6.34
N TYR A 62 -3.18 21.22 5.64
CA TYR A 62 -4.34 20.71 4.91
C TYR A 62 -5.54 20.42 5.82
N ARG A 63 -5.30 19.89 7.02
CA ARG A 63 -6.36 19.69 8.02
C ARG A 63 -6.90 21.02 8.55
N ASN A 64 -6.01 21.93 8.92
CA ASN A 64 -6.39 23.25 9.45
C ASN A 64 -7.22 24.06 8.43
N ASN A 65 -6.90 23.92 7.14
CA ASN A 65 -7.60 24.58 6.04
C ASN A 65 -8.87 23.83 5.59
N GLY A 66 -9.22 22.71 6.23
CA GLY A 66 -10.39 21.90 5.87
C GLY A 66 -10.29 21.22 4.50
N ILE A 67 -9.08 21.10 3.95
CA ILE A 67 -8.84 20.44 2.66
C ILE A 67 -8.91 18.92 2.84
N LEU A 68 -8.33 18.41 3.93
CA LEU A 68 -8.13 16.98 4.16
C LEU A 68 -9.04 16.46 5.28
N SER A 69 -9.94 15.52 4.95
CA SER A 69 -10.77 14.82 5.94
C SER A 69 -9.93 13.91 6.84
N TYR A 70 -10.22 13.89 8.14
CA TYR A 70 -9.50 13.06 9.11
C TYR A 70 -10.39 12.63 10.28
N TYR A 71 -10.00 11.54 10.93
CA TYR A 71 -10.58 11.06 12.17
C TYR A 71 -9.63 11.39 13.33
N GLN A 72 -10.16 11.91 14.43
CA GLN A 72 -9.41 12.16 15.66
C GLN A 72 -9.89 11.25 16.78
N ILE A 73 -8.99 10.42 17.31
CA ILE A 73 -9.30 9.47 18.37
C ILE A 73 -8.22 9.57 19.44
N GLY A 74 -8.55 10.13 20.61
CA GLY A 74 -7.62 10.25 21.74
C GLY A 74 -6.30 10.97 21.40
N GLY A 75 -6.35 11.96 20.51
CA GLY A 75 -5.18 12.70 20.04
C GLY A 75 -4.44 12.05 18.86
N LYS A 76 -4.81 10.83 18.45
CA LYS A 76 -4.34 10.23 17.20
C LYS A 76 -5.16 10.71 16.02
N ILE A 77 -4.49 10.88 14.89
CA ILE A 77 -5.08 11.32 13.63
C ILE A 77 -4.97 10.17 12.64
N LEU A 78 -6.09 9.81 12.04
CA LEU A 78 -6.21 8.75 11.05
C LEU A 78 -6.88 9.28 9.79
N TYR A 79 -6.45 8.76 8.65
CA TYR A 79 -6.97 9.07 7.33
C TYR A 79 -7.43 7.79 6.68
N ARG A 80 -8.65 7.75 6.17
CA ARG A 80 -9.13 6.58 5.43
C ARG A 80 -8.64 6.68 3.99
N GLU A 81 -8.04 5.61 3.48
CA GLU A 81 -7.43 5.59 2.14
C GLU A 81 -8.42 6.02 1.04
N SER A 82 -9.66 5.53 1.08
CA SER A 82 -10.70 5.91 0.12
C SER A 82 -11.00 7.42 0.08
N ASP A 83 -10.96 8.08 1.24
CA ASP A 83 -11.25 9.51 1.34
C ASP A 83 -10.10 10.33 0.72
N ILE A 84 -8.87 9.82 0.79
CA ILE A 84 -7.69 10.40 0.15
C ILE A 84 -7.77 10.23 -1.37
N GLU A 85 -8.14 9.06 -1.86
CA GLU A 85 -8.32 8.79 -3.29
C GLU A 85 -9.39 9.71 -3.89
N GLU A 86 -10.55 9.84 -3.24
CA GLU A 86 -11.62 10.74 -3.66
C GLU A 86 -11.14 12.21 -3.71
N LEU A 87 -10.37 12.63 -2.70
CA LEU A 87 -9.80 13.97 -2.65
C LEU A 87 -8.84 14.22 -3.82
N LEU A 88 -7.97 13.25 -4.15
CA LEU A 88 -7.04 13.40 -5.27
C LEU A 88 -7.78 13.49 -6.60
N GLU A 89 -8.79 12.65 -6.81
CA GLU A 89 -9.58 12.66 -8.05
C GLU A 89 -10.35 13.98 -8.20
N LYS A 90 -10.97 14.48 -7.13
CA LYS A 90 -11.69 15.75 -7.13
C LYS A 90 -10.78 16.95 -7.45
N ASN A 91 -9.50 16.88 -7.09
CA ASN A 91 -8.52 17.94 -7.34
C ASN A 91 -7.66 17.69 -8.59
N ARG A 92 -7.94 16.61 -9.35
CA ARG A 92 -7.23 16.31 -10.59
C ARG A 92 -7.55 17.37 -11.63
N GLN A 93 -6.52 18.06 -12.10
CA GLN A 93 -6.61 19.01 -13.21
C GLN A 93 -5.96 18.39 -14.44
N GLU A 94 -6.66 18.46 -15.59
CA GLU A 94 -6.06 18.07 -16.86
C GLU A 94 -4.85 18.95 -17.17
N ALA A 95 -3.79 18.34 -17.71
CA ALA A 95 -2.67 19.11 -18.21
C ALA A 95 -3.16 20.09 -19.30
N PHE A 96 -2.62 21.30 -19.31
CA PHE A 96 -2.95 22.29 -20.33
C PHE A 96 -2.79 21.67 -21.73
N ARG A 97 -3.84 21.77 -22.55
CA ARG A 97 -3.82 21.35 -23.95
C ARG A 97 -2.94 22.25 -24.79
#